data_AF-A0A6G3PIX1-F1
#
_entry.id   AF-A0A6G3PIX1-F1
#
_cell.length_a   1.000
_cell.length_b   1.000
_cell.length_c   1.000
_cell.angle_alpha   90.00
_cell.angle_beta   90.00
_cell.angle_gamma   90.00
#
_symmetry.space_group_name_H-M   'P 1'
#
loop_
_entity.id
_entity.type
_entity.pdbx_description
1 polymer ?
#
loop_
_entity_poly.entity_id
_entity_poly.type
_entity_poly.pdbx_seq_one_letter_code
_entity_poly.pdbx_strand_id
1 'polypeptide(L)'
;PLSATAALVLGLPAAGFAVATVTAADPAAAVPGLVRYLQVFVLVPVAVFLLLRDAYGFRVVGGSLVLLAVVQGVTGVHQYVTGTGASYMGEDVRAVGTFGPSDIMGMATVVAYGLLAAAACALRTPRAAPS
;
A
#
# COMPACT_ATOMS: atom_id res chain seq x y z
N PRO A 1 11.32 -10.91 -17.24
CA PRO A 1 10.30 -12.00 -17.26
C PRO A 1 10.20 -12.68 -15.88
N LEU A 2 8.98 -13.09 -15.47
CA LEU A 2 8.76 -13.86 -14.24
C LEU A 2 9.40 -15.25 -14.38
N SER A 3 9.95 -15.80 -13.29
CA SER A 3 10.34 -17.21 -13.28
C SER A 3 9.09 -18.10 -13.34
N ALA A 4 9.25 -19.35 -13.79
CA ALA A 4 8.13 -20.29 -13.87
C ALA A 4 7.43 -20.47 -12.51
N THR A 5 8.21 -20.54 -11.42
CA THR A 5 7.68 -20.62 -10.06
C THR A 5 6.90 -19.37 -9.66
N ALA A 6 7.42 -18.18 -9.95
CA ALA A 6 6.72 -16.93 -9.63
C ALA A 6 5.41 -16.79 -10.42
N ALA A 7 5.43 -17.18 -11.70
CA ALA A 7 4.23 -17.19 -12.53
C ALA A 7 3.18 -18.18 -11.99
N LEU A 8 3.59 -19.35 -11.50
CA LEU A 8 2.68 -20.32 -10.87
C LEU A 8 2.09 -19.79 -9.56
N VAL A 9 2.94 -19.32 -8.65
CA VAL A 9 2.50 -18.84 -7.32
C VAL A 9 1.55 -17.66 -7.45
N LEU A 10 1.82 -16.73 -8.38
CA LEU A 10 0.99 -15.54 -8.59
C LEU A 10 -0.23 -15.83 -9.50
N GLY A 11 -0.14 -16.82 -10.40
CA GLY A 11 -1.20 -17.18 -11.34
C GLY A 11 -2.27 -18.12 -10.76
N LEU A 12 -1.91 -18.98 -9.81
CA LEU A 12 -2.86 -19.92 -9.19
C LEU A 12 -4.08 -19.23 -8.55
N PRO A 13 -3.93 -18.13 -7.77
CA PRO A 13 -5.08 -17.39 -7.27
C PRO A 13 -5.99 -16.86 -8.38
N ALA A 14 -5.41 -16.36 -9.48
CA ALA A 14 -6.18 -15.84 -10.61
C ALA A 14 -7.08 -16.92 -11.24
N ALA A 15 -6.54 -18.12 -11.43
CA ALA A 15 -7.30 -19.27 -11.90
C ALA A 15 -8.42 -19.64 -10.92
N GLY A 16 -8.12 -19.68 -9.62
CA GLY A 16 -9.10 -19.96 -8.58
C GLY A 16 -10.27 -18.96 -8.58
N PHE A 17 -10.00 -17.66 -8.68
CA PHE A 17 -11.05 -16.64 -8.74
C PHE A 17 -11.87 -16.73 -10.03
N ALA A 18 -11.23 -17.01 -11.17
CA ALA A 18 -11.93 -17.18 -12.43
C ALA A 18 -12.89 -18.39 -12.39
N VAL A 19 -12.42 -19.53 -11.87
CA VAL A 19 -13.26 -20.72 -11.67
C VAL A 19 -14.42 -20.40 -10.75
N ALA A 20 -14.16 -19.80 -9.58
CA ALA A 20 -15.20 -19.44 -8.62
C ALA A 20 -16.28 -18.53 -9.23
N THR A 21 -15.88 -17.60 -10.11
CA THR A 21 -16.78 -16.67 -10.80
C THR A 21 -17.65 -17.40 -11.82
N VAL A 22 -17.07 -18.29 -12.63
CA VAL A 22 -17.80 -19.06 -13.65
C VAL A 22 -18.75 -20.08 -13.01
N THR A 23 -18.41 -20.61 -11.84
CA THR A 23 -19.25 -21.55 -11.09
C THR A 23 -20.24 -20.87 -10.13
N ALA A 24 -20.30 -19.54 -10.11
CA ALA A 24 -21.23 -18.81 -9.26
C ALA A 24 -22.69 -19.01 -9.73
N ALA A 25 -23.64 -18.89 -8.79
CA ALA A 25 -25.07 -18.97 -9.11
C ALA A 25 -25.52 -17.88 -10.10
N ASP A 26 -24.90 -16.71 -10.02
CA ASP A 26 -24.98 -15.63 -11.01
C ASP A 26 -23.57 -15.16 -11.38
N PRO A 27 -23.00 -15.65 -12.49
CA PRO A 27 -21.66 -15.26 -12.92
C PRO A 27 -21.53 -13.79 -13.25
N ALA A 28 -22.58 -13.14 -13.77
CA ALA A 28 -22.53 -11.72 -14.14
C ALA A 28 -22.43 -10.84 -12.90
N ALA A 29 -23.18 -11.18 -11.84
CA ALA A 29 -23.08 -10.49 -10.55
C ALA A 29 -21.73 -10.74 -9.84
N ALA A 30 -21.03 -11.82 -10.15
CA ALA A 30 -19.75 -12.16 -9.53
C ALA A 30 -18.52 -11.45 -10.15
N VAL A 31 -18.65 -10.87 -11.36
CA VAL A 31 -17.54 -10.20 -12.07
C VAL A 31 -16.87 -9.07 -11.27
N PRO A 32 -17.59 -8.16 -10.56
CA PRO A 32 -16.95 -7.13 -9.77
C PRO A 32 -16.04 -7.70 -8.66
N GLY A 33 -16.46 -8.81 -8.04
CA GLY A 33 -15.66 -9.53 -7.04
C GLY A 33 -14.39 -10.11 -7.64
N LEU A 34 -14.49 -10.71 -8.84
CA LEU A 34 -13.32 -11.20 -9.59
C LEU A 34 -12.30 -10.09 -9.83
N VAL A 35 -12.74 -8.93 -10.34
CA VAL A 35 -11.84 -7.80 -10.62
C VAL A 35 -11.14 -7.34 -9.34
N ARG A 36 -11.88 -7.22 -8.24
CA ARG A 36 -11.32 -6.82 -6.95
C ARG A 36 -10.27 -7.82 -6.45
N TYR A 37 -10.54 -9.12 -6.56
CA TYR A 37 -9.61 -10.15 -6.12
C TYR A 37 -8.38 -10.24 -7.01
N LEU A 38 -8.52 -10.13 -8.33
CA LEU A 38 -7.38 -10.02 -9.23
C LEU A 38 -6.52 -8.80 -8.90
N GLN A 39 -7.13 -7.64 -8.64
CA GLN A 39 -6.40 -6.43 -8.26
C GLN A 39 -5.56 -6.66 -6.99
N VAL A 40 -6.19 -7.14 -5.91
CA VAL A 40 -5.57 -7.21 -4.57
C VAL A 40 -4.59 -8.36 -4.44
N PHE A 41 -4.93 -9.55 -4.96
CA PHE A 41 -4.16 -10.77 -4.70
C PHE A 41 -3.21 -11.16 -5.84
N VAL A 42 -3.33 -10.54 -7.02
CA VAL A 42 -2.52 -10.91 -8.19
C VAL A 42 -1.77 -9.70 -8.72
N LEU A 43 -2.48 -8.68 -9.20
CA LEU A 43 -1.86 -7.54 -9.88
C LEU A 43 -0.96 -6.73 -8.96
N VAL A 44 -1.41 -6.42 -7.75
CA VAL A 44 -0.60 -5.69 -6.76
C VAL A 44 0.67 -6.48 -6.37
N PRO A 45 0.59 -7.76 -5.96
CA PRO A 45 1.78 -8.56 -5.68
C PRO A 45 2.75 -8.70 -6.86
N VAL A 46 2.25 -8.88 -8.10
CA VAL A 46 3.08 -8.92 -9.30
C VAL A 46 3.80 -7.59 -9.51
N ALA A 47 3.09 -6.46 -9.40
CA ALA A 47 3.68 -5.14 -9.55
C ALA A 47 4.77 -4.88 -8.50
N VAL A 48 4.51 -5.22 -7.24
CA VAL A 48 5.49 -5.11 -6.15
C VAL A 48 6.71 -5.98 -6.42
N PHE A 49 6.53 -7.25 -6.80
CA PHE A 49 7.63 -8.15 -7.13
C PHE A 49 8.51 -7.60 -8.26
N LEU A 50 7.89 -7.06 -9.31
CA LEU A 50 8.62 -6.49 -10.45
C LEU A 50 9.36 -5.20 -10.07
N LEU A 51 8.74 -4.32 -9.28
CA LEU A 51 9.35 -3.07 -8.84
C LEU A 51 10.50 -3.29 -7.84
N LEU A 52 10.45 -4.34 -7.03
CA LEU A 52 11.50 -4.63 -6.04
C LEU A 52 12.62 -5.52 -6.59
N ARG A 53 12.54 -5.94 -7.86
CA ARG A 53 13.54 -6.80 -8.48
C ARG A 53 14.87 -6.08 -8.74
N ASP A 54 14.83 -4.78 -8.99
CA ASP A 54 16.01 -3.97 -9.25
C ASP A 54 16.17 -2.84 -8.24
N ALA A 55 17.41 -2.36 -8.09
CA ALA A 55 17.71 -1.29 -7.14
C ALA A 55 17.03 0.03 -7.54
N TYR A 56 16.75 0.23 -8.84
CA TYR A 56 16.07 1.41 -9.33
C TYR A 56 14.60 1.42 -8.90
N GLY A 57 13.84 0.35 -9.18
CA GLY A 57 12.44 0.26 -8.77
C GLY A 57 12.29 0.30 -7.25
N PHE A 58 13.20 -0.34 -6.50
CA PHE A 58 13.24 -0.19 -5.04
C PHE A 58 13.39 1.27 -4.61
N ARG A 59 14.30 2.02 -5.22
CA ARG A 59 14.51 3.45 -4.91
C ARG A 59 13.30 4.31 -5.27
N VAL A 60 12.64 4.04 -6.39
CA VAL A 60 11.43 4.76 -6.81
C VAL A 60 10.30 4.53 -5.82
N VAL A 61 10.05 3.27 -5.44
CA VAL A 61 9.00 2.91 -4.47
C VAL A 61 9.32 3.47 -3.09
N GLY A 62 10.55 3.24 -2.59
CA GLY A 62 11.00 3.76 -1.30
C GLY A 62 10.95 5.28 -1.24
N GLY A 63 11.41 5.96 -2.28
CA GLY A 63 11.35 7.42 -2.41
C GLY A 63 9.91 7.95 -2.42
N SER A 64 9.00 7.25 -3.11
CA SER A 64 7.57 7.59 -3.12
C SER A 64 6.95 7.47 -1.74
N LEU A 65 7.28 6.43 -0.97
CA LEU A 65 6.80 6.27 0.42
C LEU A 65 7.31 7.40 1.32
N VAL A 66 8.58 7.77 1.19
CA VAL A 66 9.16 8.90 1.95
C VAL A 66 8.47 10.22 1.59
N LEU A 67 8.28 10.49 0.29
CA LEU A 67 7.58 11.69 -0.18
C LEU A 67 6.15 11.75 0.38
N LEU A 68 5.41 10.64 0.29
CA LEU A 68 4.05 10.56 0.84
C LEU A 68 4.03 10.77 2.35
N ALA A 69 4.99 10.21 3.09
CA ALA A 69 5.11 10.43 4.53
C ALA A 69 5.39 11.89 4.87
N VAL A 70 6.22 12.59 4.09
CA VAL A 70 6.43 14.04 4.28
C VAL A 70 5.13 14.81 4.04
N VAL A 71 4.43 14.54 2.94
CA VAL A 71 3.17 15.23 2.61
C VAL A 71 2.11 14.98 3.67
N GLN A 72 1.90 13.73 4.07
CA GLN A 72 0.91 13.37 5.09
C GLN A 72 1.31 13.88 6.47
N GLY A 73 2.60 13.85 6.81
CA GLY A 73 3.13 14.39 8.07
C GLY A 73 2.94 15.91 8.16
N VAL A 74 3.29 16.66 7.11
CA VAL A 74 3.08 18.12 7.03
C VAL A 74 1.60 18.46 7.13
N THR A 75 0.75 17.72 6.41
CA THR A 75 -0.71 17.87 6.49
C THR A 75 -1.20 17.63 7.92
N GLY A 76 -0.74 16.57 8.58
CA GLY A 76 -1.10 16.26 9.97
C GLY A 76 -0.62 17.32 10.97
N VAL A 77 0.57 17.89 10.77
CA VAL A 77 1.08 19.01 11.59
C VAL A 77 0.26 20.27 11.38
N HIS A 78 -0.05 20.62 10.13
CA HIS A 78 -0.91 21.75 9.82
C HIS A 78 -2.26 21.58 10.52
N GLN A 79 -2.89 20.42 10.33
CA GLN A 79 -4.15 20.04 10.94
C GLN A 79 -4.13 20.18 12.48
N TYR A 80 -3.06 19.68 13.12
CA TYR A 80 -2.85 19.81 14.56
C TYR A 80 -2.76 21.26 15.02
N VAL A 81 -2.01 22.11 14.31
CA VAL A 81 -1.82 23.52 14.66
C VAL A 81 -3.08 24.35 14.41
N THR A 82 -3.82 24.07 13.33
CA THR A 82 -5.03 24.81 12.98
C THR A 82 -6.29 24.28 13.66
N GLY A 83 -6.19 23.19 14.43
CA GLY A 83 -7.34 22.50 15.00
C GLY A 83 -8.27 21.88 13.96
N THR A 84 -7.87 21.85 12.68
CA THR A 84 -8.66 21.25 11.60
C THR A 84 -8.17 19.84 11.40
N GLY A 85 -8.95 18.78 11.56
CA GLY A 85 -8.36 17.45 11.35
C GLY A 85 -9.22 16.26 11.71
N ALA A 86 -10.18 16.46 12.60
CA ALA A 86 -11.23 15.49 12.83
C ALA A 86 -12.40 16.19 13.51
N SER A 87 -13.47 16.42 12.77
CA SER A 87 -14.77 16.72 13.35
C SER A 87 -15.61 15.44 13.34
N TYR A 88 -16.19 15.12 14.48
CA TYR A 88 -17.21 14.08 14.61
C TYR A 88 -18.49 14.78 15.08
N MET A 89 -19.55 14.75 14.28
CA MET A 89 -20.84 15.40 14.60
C MET A 89 -20.77 16.92 14.86
N GLY A 90 -19.81 17.64 14.25
CA GLY A 90 -19.70 19.10 14.38
C GLY A 90 -18.93 19.58 15.61
N GLU A 91 -18.41 18.67 16.42
CA GLU A 91 -17.39 18.95 17.44
C GLU A 91 -16.03 18.43 16.97
N ASP A 92 -14.95 19.14 17.31
CA ASP A 92 -13.56 18.73 17.05
C ASP A 92 -13.13 17.56 17.98
N VAL A 93 -13.90 16.47 17.92
CA VAL A 93 -13.57 15.21 18.57
C VAL A 93 -12.71 14.41 17.60
N ARG A 94 -11.51 14.05 18.06
CA ARG A 94 -10.50 13.26 17.34
C ARG A 94 -11.07 11.90 16.91
N ALA A 95 -11.79 11.89 15.79
CA ALA A 95 -12.44 10.72 15.21
C ALA A 95 -11.38 9.70 14.80
N VAL A 96 -11.22 8.68 15.64
CA VAL A 96 -10.43 7.49 15.32
C VAL A 96 -11.27 6.64 14.36
N GLY A 97 -11.01 6.75 13.05
CA GLY A 97 -11.42 5.72 12.08
C GLY A 97 -12.52 6.03 11.07
N THR A 98 -12.71 7.27 10.62
CA THR A 98 -13.60 7.56 9.47
C THR A 98 -12.80 7.78 8.19
N PHE A 99 -13.07 6.95 7.18
CA PHE A 99 -12.48 7.06 5.84
C PHE A 99 -12.68 8.47 5.24
N GLY A 100 -11.61 9.06 4.73
CA GLY A 100 -11.62 10.36 4.05
C GLY A 100 -10.23 11.01 4.05
N PRO A 101 -10.05 12.19 3.43
CA PRO A 101 -8.80 12.97 3.45
C PRO A 101 -8.33 13.36 4.87
N SER A 102 -9.16 13.11 5.88
CA SER A 102 -8.96 13.34 7.32
C SER A 102 -8.94 12.03 8.12
N ASP A 103 -8.76 10.87 7.48
CA ASP A 103 -8.54 9.60 8.19
C ASP A 103 -7.14 9.58 8.81
N ILE A 104 -7.07 10.05 10.06
CA ILE A 104 -5.84 10.12 10.85
C ILE A 104 -5.15 8.75 10.93
N MET A 105 -5.89 7.65 10.94
CA MET A 105 -5.33 6.30 11.02
C MET A 105 -4.62 5.91 9.72
N GLY A 106 -5.22 6.23 8.58
CA GLY A 106 -4.60 6.07 7.26
C GLY A 106 -3.36 6.94 7.09
N MET A 107 -3.45 8.22 7.45
CA MET A 107 -2.31 9.15 7.39
C MET A 107 -1.14 8.68 8.26
N ALA A 108 -1.40 8.29 9.51
CA ALA A 108 -0.38 7.79 10.42
C ALA A 108 0.31 6.52 9.87
N THR A 109 -0.46 5.63 9.24
CA THR A 109 0.08 4.41 8.61
C THR A 109 1.03 4.75 7.46
N VAL A 110 0.65 5.70 6.58
CA VAL A 110 1.51 6.16 5.48
C VAL A 110 2.80 6.78 6.00
N VAL A 111 2.71 7.64 7.03
CA VAL A 111 3.88 8.26 7.67
C VAL A 111 4.80 7.19 8.26
N ALA A 112 4.24 6.21 8.98
CA ALA A 112 5.01 5.12 9.57
C ALA A 112 5.79 4.31 8.51
N TYR A 113 5.15 3.96 7.38
CA TYR A 113 5.83 3.24 6.30
C TYR A 113 6.94 4.07 5.65
N GLY A 114 6.74 5.37 5.43
CA GLY A 114 7.80 6.22 4.89
C GLY A 114 8.97 6.40 5.87
N LEU A 115 8.70 6.52 7.18
CA LEU A 115 9.75 6.56 8.21
C LEU A 115 10.54 5.26 8.27
N LEU A 116 9.88 4.10 8.20
CA LEU A 116 10.55 2.80 8.12
C LEU A 116 11.43 2.69 6.87
N ALA A 117 10.93 3.13 5.71
CA ALA A 117 11.70 3.14 4.47
C ALA A 117 12.94 4.06 4.57
N ALA A 118 12.77 5.27 5.11
CA ALA A 118 13.85 6.22 5.34
C ALA A 118 14.90 5.68 6.32
N ALA A 119 14.45 5.11 7.46
CA ALA A 119 15.32 4.52 8.46
C ALA A 119 16.12 3.33 7.89
N ALA A 120 15.46 2.43 7.13
CA ALA A 120 16.14 1.32 6.47
C ALA A 120 17.20 1.80 5.47
N CYS A 121 16.95 2.91 4.77
CA CYS A 121 17.93 3.51 3.86
C CYS A 121 19.10 4.17 4.62
N ALA A 122 18.82 4.87 5.72
CA ALA A 122 19.82 5.57 6.52
C ALA A 122 20.73 4.61 7.32
N LEU A 123 20.17 3.50 7.83
CA LEU A 123 20.87 2.49 8.62
C LEU A 123 21.56 1.42 7.76
N ARG A 124 21.50 1.54 6.42
CA ARG A 124 22.14 0.60 5.52
C ARG A 124 23.66 0.60 5.76
N THR A 125 24.19 -0.54 6.20
CA THR A 125 25.65 -0.68 6.40
C THR A 125 26.40 -0.38 5.09
N PRO A 126 27.47 0.44 5.12
CA PRO A 126 28.33 0.65 3.96
C PRO A 126 28.90 -0.69 3.51
N ARG A 127 29.00 -0.91 2.19
CA ARG A 127 29.61 -2.13 1.62
C ARG A 127 31.06 -2.36 2.06
N ALA A 128 31.72 -1.35 2.63
CA ALA A 128 33.10 -1.39 3.11
C ALA A 128 33.21 -1.71 4.62
N ALA A 129 32.11 -2.03 5.32
CA ALA A 129 32.18 -2.43 6.72
C ALA A 129 32.91 -3.78 6.85
N PRO A 130 33.92 -3.90 7.73
CA PRO A 130 34.61 -5.16 7.96
C PRO A 130 33.64 -6.20 8.54
N SER A 131 33.73 -7.43 8.04
CA SER A 131 32.95 -8.61 8.47
C SER A 131 33.38 -9.13 9.82
#